data_AF-A0A2V8VSA9-F1
#
_entry.id   AF-A0A2V8VSA9-F1
#
_cell.length_a   1.000
_cell.length_b   1.000
_cell.length_c   1.000
_cell.angle_alpha   90.00
_cell.angle_beta   90.00
_cell.angle_gamma   90.00
#
_symmetry.space_group_name_H-M   'P 1'
#
loop_
_entity.id
_entity.type
_entity.pdbx_description
1 polymer ?
#
loop_
_entity_poly.entity_id
_entity_poly.type
_entity_poly.pdbx_seq_one_letter_code
_entity_poly.pdbx_strand_id
1 'polypeptide(L)' 'MGNFFLELKRRNVYKVAVVYALVSWLLIEIAWIALPMFDAPEWMLSTFIVFVALGFILAVIISWAFEMTPEGMKR' A
#
# COMPACT_ATOMS: atom_id res chain seq x y z
N MET A 1 18.13 -15.97 15.01
CA MET A 1 16.93 -15.18 14.64
C MET A 1 17.25 -13.75 14.17
N GLY A 2 18.48 -13.42 13.75
CA GLY A 2 18.86 -12.05 13.32
C GLY A 2 18.98 -11.82 11.80
N ASN A 3 19.00 -12.86 10.97
CA ASN A 3 19.32 -12.72 9.55
C ASN A 3 18.15 -12.29 8.65
N PHE A 4 16.90 -12.63 8.98
CA PHE A 4 15.73 -12.27 8.16
C PHE A 4 15.49 -10.75 8.13
N PHE A 5 15.68 -10.06 9.27
CA PHE A 5 15.51 -8.61 9.38
C PHE A 5 16.64 -7.83 8.66
N LEU A 6 17.84 -8.42 8.54
CA LEU A 6 18.95 -7.83 7.79
C LEU A 6 18.79 -8.01 6.27
N GLU A 7 18.21 -9.13 5.81
CA GLU A 7 17.89 -9.33 4.40
C GLU A 7 16.73 -8.44 3.92
N LEU A 8 15.70 -8.23 4.76
CA LEU A 8 14.62 -7.26 4.50
C LEU A 8 15.13 -5.81 4.39
N LYS A 9 16.16 -5.46 5.17
CA LYS A 9 16.80 -4.14 5.14
C LYS A 9 17.60 -3.89 3.85
N ARG A 10 18.09 -4.93 3.17
CA ARG A 10 18.96 -4.81 1.98
C ARG A 10 18.18 -4.58 0.67
N ARG A 11 16.86 -4.77 0.65
CA ARG A 11 16.06 -4.76 -0.58
C ARG A 11 15.15 -3.54 -0.77
N ASN A 12 15.15 -2.51 0.07
CA ASN A 12 14.26 -1.32 -0.08
C ASN A 12 12.73 -1.58 -0.16
N VAL A 13 12.23 -2.81 -0.23
CA VAL A 13 10.80 -3.20 -0.20
C VAL A 13 10.04 -2.56 0.96
N TYR A 14 10.72 -2.31 2.09
CA TYR A 14 10.14 -1.61 3.25
C TYR A 14 9.67 -0.19 2.91
N LYS A 15 10.34 0.54 2.02
CA LYS A 15 9.93 1.89 1.62
C LYS A 15 8.60 1.87 0.91
N VAL A 16 8.40 0.89 0.03
CA VAL A 16 7.14 0.77 -0.72
C VAL A 16 6.00 0.39 0.20
N ALA A 17 6.22 -0.56 1.13
CA ALA A 17 5.23 -0.90 2.13
C ALA A 17 4.83 0.31 2.99
N VAL A 18 5.80 1.14 3.40
CA VAL A 18 5.55 2.36 4.19
C VAL A 18 4.82 3.42 3.36
N VAL A 19 5.27 3.71 2.13
CA VAL A 19 4.61 4.68 1.24
C VAL A 19 3.18 4.25 0.95
N TYR A 20 2.98 2.96 0.66
CA TYR A 20 1.65 2.43 0.42
C TYR A 20 0.74 2.54 1.64
N ALA A 21 1.25 2.21 2.84
CA ALA A 21 0.50 2.33 4.08
C ALA A 21 0.09 3.80 4.32
N LEU A 22 1.01 4.75 4.10
CA LEU A 22 0.73 6.18 4.23
C LEU A 22 -0.35 6.65 3.24
N VAL A 23 -0.23 6.30 1.96
CA VAL A 23 -1.20 6.68 0.93
C VAL A 23 -2.57 6.06 1.19
N SER A 24 -2.60 4.78 1.54
CA SER A 24 -3.83 4.04 1.81
C SER A 24 -4.54 4.55 3.05
N TRP A 25 -3.79 4.86 4.11
CA TRP A 25 -4.34 5.50 5.29
C TRP A 25 -4.97 6.85 4.94
N LEU A 26 -4.27 7.68 4.15
CA LEU A 26 -4.81 8.98 3.71
C LEU A 26 -6.10 8.83 2.90
N LEU A 27 -6.15 7.84 1.99
CA LEU A 27 -7.34 7.55 1.19
C LEU A 27 -8.52 7.10 2.06
N ILE A 28 -8.26 6.26 3.07
CA ILE A 28 -9.30 5.79 4.01
C ILE A 28 -9.82 6.95 4.87
N GLU A 29 -8.93 7.83 5.36
CA GLU A 29 -9.31 9.06 6.08
C GLU A 29 -10.23 9.96 5.23
N ILE A 30 -9.82 10.22 3.97
CA ILE A 30 -10.63 11.03 3.05
C ILE A 30 -11.99 10.37 2.80
N ALA A 31 -12.02 9.06 2.55
CA ALA A 31 -13.26 8.33 2.33
C ALA A 31 -14.16 8.33 3.58
N TRP A 32 -13.58 8.21 4.77
CA TRP A 32 -14.32 8.24 6.03
C TRP A 32 -15.01 9.58 6.27
N ILE A 33 -14.40 10.70 5.85
CA ILE A 33 -15.00 12.03 5.95
C ILE A 33 -15.99 12.29 4.81
N ALA A 34 -15.63 11.86 3.59
CA ALA A 34 -16.42 12.13 2.39
C ALA A 34 -17.71 11.30 2.32
N LEU A 35 -17.65 9.99 2.64
CA LEU A 35 -18.81 9.09 2.49
C LEU A 35 -20.03 9.55 3.32
N PRO A 36 -19.89 9.91 4.61
CA PRO A 36 -21.00 10.48 5.38
C PRO A 36 -21.51 11.81 4.81
N MET A 37 -20.64 12.62 4.19
CA MET A 37 -21.04 13.88 3.55
C MET A 37 -21.99 13.67 2.36
N PHE A 38 -21.97 12.49 1.75
CA PHE A 38 -22.84 12.11 0.64
C PHE A 38 -24.03 11.23 1.09
N ASP A 39 -24.32 11.14 2.39
CA ASP A 39 -25.30 10.21 2.96
C ASP A 39 -25.09 8.75 2.47
N ALA A 40 -23.82 8.37 2.24
CA ALA A 40 -23.50 7.06 1.72
C ALA A 40 -23.78 5.97 2.77
N PRO A 41 -24.25 4.78 2.33
CA PRO A 41 -24.47 3.65 3.24
C PRO A 41 -23.16 3.18 3.90
N GLU A 42 -23.25 2.68 5.14
CA GLU A 42 -22.08 2.21 5.90
C GLU A 42 -21.29 1.09 5.21
N TRP A 43 -21.96 0.23 4.43
CA TRP A 43 -21.31 -0.85 3.68
C TRP A 43 -20.33 -0.34 2.61
N MET A 44 -20.48 0.93 2.17
CA MET A 44 -19.63 1.52 1.14
C MET A 44 -18.20 1.74 1.66
N LEU A 45 -18.03 2.14 2.93
CA LEU A 45 -16.71 2.29 3.53
C LEU A 45 -16.00 0.94 3.67
N SER A 46 -16.70 -0.09 4.13
CA SER A 46 -16.15 -1.46 4.21
C SER A 46 -15.73 -1.98 2.83
N THR A 47 -16.55 -1.73 1.80
CA THR A 47 -16.24 -2.10 0.41
C THR A 47 -15.01 -1.35 -0.10
N PHE A 48 -14.91 -0.05 0.17
CA PHE A 48 -13.75 0.77 -0.19
C PHE A 48 -12.46 0.24 0.44
N ILE A 49 -12.50 -0.11 1.74
CA ILE A 49 -11.33 -0.69 2.44
C ILE A 49 -10.90 -2.01 1.79
N VAL A 50 -11.84 -2.87 1.39
CA VAL A 50 -11.53 -4.11 0.65
C VAL A 50 -10.83 -3.80 -0.68
N PHE A 51 -11.30 -2.81 -1.43
CA PHE A 51 -10.65 -2.38 -2.68
C PHE A 51 -9.24 -1.83 -2.45
N VAL A 52 -9.05 -1.01 -1.41
CA VAL A 52 -7.71 -0.53 -1.03
C VAL A 52 -6.82 -1.72 -0.67
N ALA A 53 -7.28 -2.68 0.13
CA ALA A 53 -6.52 -3.88 0.45
C ALA A 53 -6.17 -4.72 -0.78
N LEU A 54 -7.05 -4.84 -1.77
CA LEU A 54 -6.73 -5.50 -3.05
C LEU A 54 -5.69 -4.70 -3.85
N GLY A 55 -5.80 -3.37 -3.85
CA GLY A 55 -4.80 -2.47 -4.42
C GLY A 55 -3.41 -2.64 -3.78
N PHE A 56 -3.34 -3.04 -2.51
CA PHE A 56 -2.07 -3.29 -1.83
C PHE A 56 -1.35 -4.49 -2.42
N ILE A 57 -2.09 -5.58 -2.65
CA ILE A 57 -1.54 -6.78 -3.26
C ILE A 57 -0.97 -6.44 -4.64
N LEU A 58 -1.70 -5.64 -5.43
CA LEU A 58 -1.24 -5.17 -6.74
C LEU A 58 0.01 -4.28 -6.61
N ALA A 59 0.03 -3.33 -5.67
CA ALA A 59 1.17 -2.46 -5.45
C ALA A 59 2.44 -3.23 -5.03
N VAL A 60 2.30 -4.27 -4.20
CA VAL A 60 3.40 -5.16 -3.80
C VAL A 60 3.92 -5.94 -5.00
N ILE A 61 3.03 -6.49 -5.84
CA ILE A 61 3.41 -7.22 -7.06
C ILE A 61 4.13 -6.29 -8.05
N ILE A 62 3.61 -5.09 -8.27
CA ILE A 62 4.20 -4.09 -9.18
C ILE A 62 5.57 -3.65 -8.65
N SER A 63 5.69 -3.39 -7.35
CA SER A 63 6.96 -3.05 -6.71
C SER A 63 8.00 -4.14 -6.85
N TRP A 64 7.60 -5.40 -6.68
CA TRP A 64 8.48 -6.55 -6.87
C TRP A 64 8.94 -6.67 -8.32
N ALA A 65 8.04 -6.42 -9.29
CA ALA A 65 8.37 -6.40 -10.71
C ALA A 65 9.32 -5.23 -11.07
N PHE A 66 9.08 -4.02 -10.56
CA PHE A 66 9.92 -2.85 -10.83
C PHE A 66 11.32 -2.94 -10.20
N GLU A 67 11.45 -3.47 -8.97
CA GLU A 67 12.77 -3.77 -8.40
C GLU A 67 13.55 -4.83 -9.19
N MET A 68 12.85 -5.70 -9.93
CA MET A 68 13.48 -6.65 -10.86
C MET A 68 13.82 -6.05 -12.22
N THR A 69 13.26 -4.90 -12.59
CA THR A 69 13.63 -4.21 -13.83
C THR A 69 14.94 -3.40 -13.67
N PRO A 70 15.80 -3.33 -14.70
CA PRO A 70 17.19 -2.82 -14.59
C PRO A 70 17.33 -1.35 -14.14
N GLU A 71 16.24 -0.59 -14.13
CA GLU A 71 16.20 0.82 -13.73
C GLU A 71 16.25 1.00 -12.20
N GLY A 72 15.73 0.04 -11.41
CA GLY A 72 15.79 0.07 -9.94
C GLY A 72 17.19 -0.13 -9.35
N MET A 73 18.13 -0.67 -10.15
CA MET A 73 19.51 -0.91 -9.74
C MET A 73 20.46 0.26 -10.06
N LYS A 74 19.96 1.35 -10.67
CA LYS A 74 20.73 2.58 -10.91
C LYS A 74 20.30 3.69 -9.94
N ARG A 75 20.64 3.52 -8.66
CA ARG A 75 21.28 4.54 -7.80
C ARG A 75 21.52 4.00 -6.39
#